data_AF-A0A7S2TMI3-F1
#
_entry.id   AF-A0A7S2TMI3-F1
#
_cell.length_a   1.000
_cell.length_b   1.000
_cell.length_c   1.000
_cell.angle_alpha   90.00
_cell.angle_beta   90.00
_cell.angle_gamma   90.00
#
_symmetry.space_group_name_H-M   'P 1'
#
loop_
_entity.id
_entity.type
_entity.pdbx_description
1 polymer ?
#
loop_
_entity_poly.entity_id
_entity_poly.type
_entity_poly.pdbx_seq_one_letter_code
_entity_poly.pdbx_strand_id
1 'polypeptide(L)'
;LGHHLPIIDVWTYHIYSLGPGSPLLNPNMTDHMLNSTKLDSLHVTVDKTREFVQTLEDGGNKKFQLWCGEAGGAFNSGRNLYTNSFISGFWFLDQLGTMASTSHQMYCRQTLVGGYYGMINITTMHVNPDYYTALLWTRLMGRKVLSATVNGTRYWGEKQGNHTPQYVGNMLRVYAHCTHRWFLNKHGKKRGAVTIAFINLSTHTTHYIRTQGVSGVINPGPRAEYILQSPTRGDQHLGLYSHHLQLNGRTLRVVDNKIPKLPPNWVFDRTAHIEVPPLSYGYIVFPEAKNTVCMTPPIPDPWKHPEAAAATSSTSRL
;
A
#
# COMPACT_ATOMS: atom_id res chain seq x y z
N LEU A 1 -28.06 -10.53 -38.51
CA LEU A 1 -27.15 -11.18 -37.53
C LEU A 1 -26.77 -10.13 -36.49
N GLY A 2 -27.50 -10.11 -35.37
CA GLY A 2 -27.21 -9.20 -34.26
C GLY A 2 -25.90 -9.63 -33.62
N HIS A 3 -24.82 -8.91 -33.93
CA HIS A 3 -23.54 -9.11 -33.28
C HIS A 3 -23.68 -8.60 -31.84
N HIS A 4 -24.07 -9.48 -30.93
CA HIS A 4 -23.79 -9.30 -29.51
C HIS A 4 -22.26 -9.23 -29.40
N LEU A 5 -21.73 -8.00 -29.32
CA LEU A 5 -20.34 -7.79 -28.94
C LEU A 5 -20.08 -8.61 -27.66
N PRO A 6 -18.95 -9.33 -27.57
CA PRO A 6 -18.63 -10.09 -26.37
C PRO A 6 -18.73 -9.17 -25.15
N ILE A 7 -19.55 -9.59 -24.20
CA ILE A 7 -19.86 -8.82 -23.00
C ILE A 7 -18.63 -8.91 -22.09
N ILE A 8 -17.78 -7.87 -22.12
CA ILE A 8 -16.61 -7.77 -21.22
C ILE A 8 -17.09 -7.32 -19.84
N ASP A 9 -16.87 -8.12 -18.80
CA ASP A 9 -17.22 -7.75 -17.41
C ASP A 9 -16.10 -7.04 -16.67
N VAL A 10 -14.87 -7.30 -17.08
CA VAL A 10 -13.65 -6.80 -16.46
C VAL A 10 -12.70 -6.28 -17.52
N TRP A 11 -12.25 -5.04 -17.36
CA TRP A 11 -11.12 -4.50 -18.08
C TRP A 11 -9.84 -4.82 -17.31
N THR A 12 -8.95 -5.61 -17.91
CA THR A 12 -7.66 -5.98 -17.32
C THR A 12 -6.51 -5.35 -18.11
N TYR A 13 -5.50 -4.85 -17.40
CA TYR A 13 -4.23 -4.42 -18.00
C TYR A 13 -3.05 -4.82 -17.12
N HIS A 14 -1.86 -4.81 -17.72
CA HIS A 14 -0.61 -5.17 -17.05
C HIS A 14 0.22 -3.90 -16.80
N ILE A 15 0.97 -3.85 -15.69
CA ILE A 15 1.86 -2.72 -15.41
C ILE A 15 3.17 -3.17 -14.73
N TYR A 16 4.28 -2.68 -15.27
CA TYR A 16 5.63 -2.90 -14.75
C TYR A 16 6.33 -1.55 -14.55
N SER A 17 5.98 -0.92 -13.43
CA SER A 17 6.31 0.48 -13.17
C SER A 17 7.79 0.79 -12.99
N LEU A 18 8.64 -0.20 -12.68
CA LEU A 18 10.06 0.03 -12.40
C LEU A 18 10.96 -0.11 -13.63
N GLY A 19 10.43 -0.56 -14.77
CA GLY A 19 11.19 -0.85 -15.98
C GLY A 19 11.80 -2.27 -15.99
N PRO A 20 12.88 -2.52 -16.75
CA PRO A 20 13.49 -3.85 -16.85
C PRO A 20 14.20 -4.25 -15.55
N GLY A 21 14.19 -5.56 -15.26
CA GLY A 21 14.98 -6.18 -14.20
C GLY A 21 16.50 -6.21 -14.46
N SER A 22 16.92 -6.01 -15.72
CA SER A 22 18.32 -6.05 -16.10
C SER A 22 19.10 -4.83 -15.55
N PRO A 23 20.24 -5.04 -14.86
CA PRO A 23 21.07 -3.94 -14.36
C PRO A 23 21.68 -3.08 -15.49
N LEU A 24 21.88 -3.65 -16.68
CA LEU A 24 22.41 -2.92 -17.83
C LEU A 24 21.41 -1.91 -18.40
N LEU A 25 20.12 -2.28 -18.40
CA LEU A 25 19.04 -1.44 -18.93
C LEU A 25 18.42 -0.54 -17.86
N ASN A 26 18.61 -0.88 -16.58
CA ASN A 26 18.07 -0.15 -15.44
C ASN A 26 19.08 -0.11 -14.28
N PRO A 27 20.15 0.70 -14.40
CA PRO A 27 21.17 0.78 -13.38
C PRO A 27 20.65 1.41 -12.07
N ASN A 28 19.64 2.29 -12.15
CA ASN A 28 19.19 3.14 -11.04
C ASN A 28 17.85 2.70 -10.43
N MET A 29 17.58 1.40 -10.33
CA MET A 29 16.30 0.87 -9.82
C MET A 29 15.96 1.35 -8.39
N THR A 30 16.95 1.65 -7.54
CA THR A 30 16.73 2.25 -6.20
C THR A 30 15.97 3.57 -6.30
N ASP A 31 16.34 4.44 -7.26
CA ASP A 31 15.68 5.73 -7.48
C ASP A 31 14.22 5.52 -7.92
N HIS A 32 13.96 4.53 -8.78
CA HIS A 32 12.59 4.22 -9.22
C HIS A 32 11.67 3.74 -8.07
N MET A 33 12.25 3.21 -6.98
CA MET A 33 11.49 2.70 -5.84
C MET A 33 11.36 3.70 -4.68
N LEU A 34 12.30 4.65 -4.54
CA LEU A 34 12.37 5.55 -3.38
C LEU A 34 12.20 7.03 -3.72
N ASN A 35 12.30 7.43 -4.99
CA ASN A 35 12.13 8.81 -5.41
C ASN A 35 10.64 9.14 -5.57
N SER A 36 10.16 10.12 -4.81
CA SER A 36 8.76 10.53 -4.82
C SER A 36 8.27 10.90 -6.24
N THR A 37 9.07 11.66 -6.99
CA THR A 37 8.71 12.10 -8.35
C THR A 37 8.64 10.92 -9.30
N LYS A 38 9.49 9.90 -9.11
CA LYS A 38 9.40 8.66 -9.90
C LYS A 38 8.11 7.93 -9.56
N LEU A 39 7.80 7.70 -8.28
CA LEU A 39 6.56 7.06 -7.87
C LEU A 39 5.32 7.81 -8.39
N ASP A 40 5.31 9.15 -8.31
CA ASP A 40 4.23 9.98 -8.86
C ASP A 40 4.08 9.79 -10.38
N SER A 41 5.19 9.67 -11.12
CA SER A 41 5.12 9.38 -12.56
C SER A 41 4.50 8.01 -12.87
N LEU A 42 4.59 7.05 -11.95
CA LEU A 42 3.94 5.74 -12.08
C LEU A 42 2.43 5.83 -11.87
N HIS A 43 1.98 6.77 -11.02
CA HIS A 43 0.55 7.01 -10.76
C HIS A 43 -0.15 7.56 -12.00
N VAL A 44 0.53 8.39 -12.80
CA VAL A 44 0.00 8.94 -14.05
C VAL A 44 -0.48 7.84 -14.99
N THR A 45 0.20 6.70 -15.06
CA THR A 45 -0.26 5.56 -15.88
C THR A 45 -1.55 4.94 -15.32
N VAL A 46 -1.66 4.83 -14.00
CA VAL A 46 -2.84 4.28 -13.31
C VAL A 46 -4.04 5.21 -13.52
N ASP A 47 -3.85 6.52 -13.37
CA ASP A 47 -4.86 7.56 -13.56
C ASP A 47 -5.36 7.57 -15.01
N LYS A 48 -4.46 7.65 -15.99
CA LYS A 48 -4.81 7.62 -17.41
C LYS A 48 -5.56 6.35 -17.79
N THR A 49 -5.22 5.21 -17.19
CA THR A 49 -5.96 3.96 -17.43
C THR A 49 -7.39 4.05 -16.90
N ARG A 50 -7.58 4.61 -15.69
CA ARG A 50 -8.92 4.84 -15.12
C ARG A 50 -9.71 5.85 -15.93
N GLU A 51 -9.10 6.95 -16.36
CA GLU A 51 -9.72 7.94 -17.24
C GLU A 51 -10.17 7.31 -18.56
N PHE A 52 -9.31 6.51 -19.19
CA PHE A 52 -9.68 5.81 -20.42
C PHE A 52 -10.87 4.88 -20.21
N VAL A 53 -10.85 4.04 -19.17
CA VAL A 53 -11.98 3.15 -18.84
C VAL A 53 -13.24 3.96 -18.55
N GLN A 54 -13.13 5.09 -17.86
CA GLN A 54 -14.23 6.00 -17.61
C GLN A 54 -14.85 6.52 -18.92
N THR A 55 -14.06 6.89 -19.93
CA THR A 55 -14.60 7.34 -21.22
C THR A 55 -15.39 6.24 -21.94
N LEU A 56 -14.96 4.98 -21.83
CA LEU A 56 -15.70 3.83 -22.35
C LEU A 56 -17.02 3.61 -21.59
N GLU A 57 -17.00 3.76 -20.27
CA GLU A 57 -18.19 3.65 -19.43
C GLU A 57 -19.20 4.78 -19.66
N ASP A 58 -18.73 5.99 -19.96
CA ASP A 58 -19.60 7.15 -20.18
C ASP A 58 -20.15 7.19 -21.61
N GLY A 59 -19.39 6.66 -22.58
CA GLY A 59 -19.82 6.47 -23.97
C GLY A 59 -20.72 5.25 -24.18
N GLY A 60 -20.92 4.41 -23.16
CA GLY A 60 -21.75 3.21 -23.21
C GLY A 60 -22.75 3.13 -22.04
N ASN A 61 -23.65 2.15 -22.08
CA ASN A 61 -24.58 1.87 -20.97
C ASN A 61 -24.05 0.80 -20.00
N LYS A 62 -22.73 0.58 -19.93
CA LYS A 62 -22.13 -0.48 -19.11
C LYS A 62 -20.98 0.05 -18.25
N LYS A 63 -21.00 -0.35 -16.97
CA LYS A 63 -19.87 -0.19 -16.04
C LYS A 63 -18.99 -1.44 -16.06
N PHE A 64 -17.68 -1.26 -16.04
CA PHE A 64 -16.70 -2.34 -16.02
C PHE A 64 -15.99 -2.37 -14.68
N GLN A 65 -15.61 -3.56 -14.22
CA GLN A 65 -14.56 -3.61 -13.21
C GLN A 65 -13.22 -3.31 -13.88
N LEU A 66 -12.36 -2.56 -13.20
CA LEU A 66 -11.01 -2.25 -13.64
C LEU A 66 -10.00 -3.00 -12.76
N TRP A 67 -9.28 -3.92 -13.37
CA TRP A 67 -8.31 -4.78 -12.71
C TRP A 67 -6.91 -4.51 -13.25
N CYS A 68 -5.94 -4.41 -12.33
CA CYS A 68 -4.57 -4.69 -12.70
C CYS A 68 -4.42 -6.21 -12.74
N GLY A 69 -4.43 -6.77 -13.96
CA GLY A 69 -4.42 -8.22 -14.22
C GLY A 69 -3.05 -8.85 -14.01
N GLU A 70 -1.98 -8.05 -14.05
CA GLU A 70 -0.61 -8.49 -13.77
C GLU A 70 0.26 -7.28 -13.42
N ALA A 71 0.97 -7.32 -12.30
CA ALA A 71 2.00 -6.34 -11.96
C ALA A 71 3.13 -6.94 -11.15
N GLY A 72 4.38 -6.72 -11.56
CA GLY A 72 5.57 -7.28 -10.90
C GLY A 72 6.64 -6.25 -10.54
N GLY A 73 6.34 -4.96 -10.70
CA GLY A 73 7.31 -3.87 -10.51
C GLY A 73 8.27 -3.81 -11.69
N ALA A 74 9.24 -4.71 -11.76
CA ALA A 74 10.21 -4.78 -12.86
C ALA A 74 9.96 -5.99 -13.78
N PHE A 75 9.84 -5.77 -15.09
CA PHE A 75 9.66 -6.84 -16.07
C PHE A 75 10.96 -7.64 -16.29
N ASN A 76 10.91 -8.73 -17.06
CA ASN A 76 12.01 -9.70 -17.21
C ASN A 76 12.39 -10.37 -15.88
N SER A 77 11.39 -10.87 -15.15
CA SER A 77 11.54 -11.64 -13.90
C SER A 77 12.06 -10.83 -12.71
N GLY A 78 12.00 -9.51 -12.74
CA GLY A 78 12.49 -8.66 -11.66
C GLY A 78 14.01 -8.67 -11.52
N ARG A 79 14.52 -8.21 -10.37
CA ARG A 79 15.94 -8.10 -10.07
C ARG A 79 16.25 -8.59 -8.67
N ASN A 80 17.21 -9.52 -8.54
CA ASN A 80 17.69 -9.99 -7.25
C ASN A 80 18.19 -8.81 -6.40
N LEU A 81 17.97 -8.88 -5.09
CA LEU A 81 18.24 -7.84 -4.11
C LEU A 81 17.36 -6.59 -4.25
N TYR A 82 16.42 -6.53 -5.20
CA TYR A 82 15.51 -5.40 -5.38
C TYR A 82 14.05 -5.82 -5.27
N THR A 83 13.56 -6.64 -6.22
CA THR A 83 12.14 -7.02 -6.27
C THR A 83 11.78 -8.17 -5.32
N ASN A 84 12.79 -8.82 -4.72
CA ASN A 84 12.67 -9.86 -3.68
C ASN A 84 13.15 -9.38 -2.30
N SER A 85 13.42 -8.09 -2.13
CA SER A 85 13.97 -7.53 -0.89
C SER A 85 13.08 -6.45 -0.30
N PHE A 86 13.48 -5.91 0.85
CA PHE A 86 12.70 -4.95 1.63
C PHE A 86 12.33 -3.69 0.84
N ILE A 87 13.24 -3.19 -0.01
CA ILE A 87 13.04 -2.00 -0.85
C ILE A 87 11.85 -2.15 -1.83
N SER A 88 11.48 -3.39 -2.19
CA SER A 88 10.32 -3.63 -3.04
C SER A 88 9.02 -3.13 -2.39
N GLY A 89 8.93 -3.15 -1.06
CA GLY A 89 7.70 -2.78 -0.36
C GLY A 89 7.29 -1.31 -0.53
N PHE A 90 8.24 -0.41 -0.83
CA PHE A 90 7.95 1.02 -1.01
C PHE A 90 7.09 1.26 -2.25
N TRP A 91 7.56 0.86 -3.43
CA TRP A 91 6.79 0.99 -4.67
C TRP A 91 5.53 0.10 -4.63
N PHE A 92 5.62 -1.08 -4.00
CA PHE A 92 4.52 -2.03 -4.01
C PHE A 92 3.34 -1.55 -3.17
N LEU A 93 3.59 -1.08 -1.94
CA LEU A 93 2.53 -0.52 -1.09
C LEU A 93 1.96 0.78 -1.68
N ASP A 94 2.83 1.60 -2.28
CA ASP A 94 2.44 2.81 -2.98
C ASP A 94 1.48 2.49 -4.15
N GLN A 95 1.82 1.51 -4.97
CA GLN A 95 0.96 1.09 -6.08
C GLN A 95 -0.37 0.48 -5.61
N LEU A 96 -0.37 -0.34 -4.55
CA LEU A 96 -1.62 -0.85 -3.96
C LEU A 96 -2.54 0.29 -3.51
N GLY A 97 -1.96 1.29 -2.82
CA GLY A 97 -2.68 2.47 -2.36
C GLY A 97 -3.25 3.29 -3.52
N THR A 98 -2.43 3.58 -4.53
CA THR A 98 -2.85 4.38 -5.70
C THR A 98 -3.93 3.69 -6.51
N MET A 99 -3.79 2.40 -6.78
CA MET A 99 -4.81 1.65 -7.51
C MET A 99 -6.13 1.62 -6.75
N ALA A 100 -6.10 1.44 -5.43
CA ALA A 100 -7.30 1.52 -4.61
C ALA A 100 -7.95 2.92 -4.67
N SER A 101 -7.17 3.99 -4.54
CA SER A 101 -7.64 5.39 -4.61
C SER A 101 -8.24 5.75 -5.99
N THR A 102 -7.81 5.07 -7.04
CA THR A 102 -8.27 5.28 -8.43
C THR A 102 -9.31 4.25 -8.87
N SER A 103 -10.02 3.64 -7.90
CA SER A 103 -11.14 2.71 -8.14
C SER A 103 -10.79 1.44 -8.92
N HIS A 104 -9.54 0.96 -8.84
CA HIS A 104 -9.22 -0.40 -9.27
C HIS A 104 -9.71 -1.41 -8.23
N GLN A 105 -10.45 -2.42 -8.67
CA GLN A 105 -11.07 -3.41 -7.76
C GLN A 105 -10.15 -4.61 -7.47
N MET A 106 -9.12 -4.84 -8.29
CA MET A 106 -8.23 -5.99 -8.17
C MET A 106 -6.78 -5.61 -8.51
N TYR A 107 -5.85 -6.19 -7.76
CA TYR A 107 -4.42 -6.17 -8.02
C TYR A 107 -3.88 -7.60 -8.07
N CYS A 108 -3.45 -8.03 -9.25
CA CYS A 108 -2.85 -9.35 -9.44
C CYS A 108 -1.32 -9.24 -9.44
N ARG A 109 -0.70 -9.59 -8.31
CA ARG A 109 0.77 -9.58 -8.18
C ARG A 109 1.40 -10.71 -8.98
N GLN A 110 2.24 -10.33 -9.93
CA GLN A 110 3.25 -11.18 -10.56
C GLN A 110 4.45 -11.26 -9.59
N THR A 111 4.71 -12.37 -8.90
CA THR A 111 3.96 -13.63 -8.82
C THR A 111 3.84 -14.07 -7.36
N LEU A 112 3.03 -15.10 -7.09
CA LEU A 112 3.16 -15.85 -5.85
C LEU A 112 4.50 -16.61 -5.78
N VAL A 113 4.87 -17.32 -6.85
CA VAL A 113 6.12 -18.09 -6.99
C VAL A 113 6.71 -17.85 -8.38
N GLY A 114 8.03 -17.65 -8.45
CA GLY A 114 8.78 -17.53 -9.72
C GLY A 114 9.32 -16.13 -10.00
N GLY A 115 10.51 -16.05 -10.57
CA GLY A 115 11.23 -14.78 -10.76
C GLY A 115 11.68 -14.14 -9.44
N TYR A 116 12.43 -13.05 -9.54
CA TYR A 116 12.87 -12.23 -8.40
C TYR A 116 11.78 -11.32 -7.87
N TYR A 117 10.63 -11.14 -8.54
CA TYR A 117 9.48 -10.43 -7.95
C TYR A 117 8.54 -11.35 -7.16
N GLY A 118 8.81 -12.66 -7.15
CA GLY A 118 7.95 -13.66 -6.54
C GLY A 118 7.84 -13.43 -5.04
N MET A 119 6.63 -13.56 -4.48
CA MET A 119 6.40 -13.45 -3.04
C MET A 119 7.06 -14.60 -2.25
N ILE A 120 7.27 -15.75 -2.90
CA ILE A 120 7.96 -16.91 -2.37
C ILE A 120 9.11 -17.26 -3.32
N ASN A 121 10.31 -17.40 -2.75
CA ASN A 121 11.47 -17.85 -3.50
C ASN A 121 11.26 -19.29 -3.98
N ILE A 122 11.37 -19.51 -5.29
CA ILE A 122 11.07 -20.81 -5.91
C ILE A 122 12.05 -21.92 -5.51
N THR A 123 13.28 -21.58 -5.15
CA THR A 123 14.32 -22.55 -4.80
C THR A 123 14.35 -22.84 -3.30
N THR A 124 14.30 -21.81 -2.47
CA THR A 124 14.44 -21.95 -1.02
C THR A 124 13.11 -22.03 -0.28
N MET A 125 12.00 -21.73 -0.96
CA MET A 125 10.67 -21.57 -0.36
C MET A 125 10.61 -20.49 0.74
N HIS A 126 11.63 -19.64 0.81
CA HIS A 126 11.62 -18.48 1.70
C HIS A 126 10.59 -17.46 1.24
N VAL A 127 9.82 -16.96 2.19
CA VAL A 127 8.84 -15.90 1.99
C VAL A 127 9.56 -14.56 1.94
N ASN A 128 9.45 -13.85 0.80
CA ASN A 128 10.06 -12.55 0.58
C ASN A 128 9.27 -11.43 1.27
N PRO A 129 9.88 -10.25 1.52
CA PRO A 129 9.26 -9.15 2.26
C PRO A 129 7.86 -8.74 1.77
N ASP A 130 7.67 -8.64 0.45
CA ASP A 130 6.39 -8.22 -0.16
C ASP A 130 5.20 -9.13 0.20
N TYR A 131 5.45 -10.41 0.51
CA TYR A 131 4.39 -11.29 1.01
C TYR A 131 3.79 -10.77 2.32
N TYR A 132 4.63 -10.34 3.26
CA TYR A 132 4.16 -9.82 4.54
C TYR A 132 3.50 -8.46 4.38
N THR A 133 3.99 -7.62 3.47
CA THR A 133 3.36 -6.36 3.07
C THR A 133 1.93 -6.62 2.58
N ALA A 134 1.74 -7.56 1.65
CA ALA A 134 0.42 -7.94 1.13
C ALA A 134 -0.45 -8.65 2.18
N LEU A 135 0.14 -9.46 3.06
CA LEU A 135 -0.59 -10.15 4.12
C LEU A 135 -1.16 -9.17 5.15
N LEU A 136 -0.43 -8.11 5.49
CA LEU A 136 -0.95 -7.03 6.33
C LEU A 136 -2.02 -6.24 5.60
N TRP A 137 -1.81 -5.89 4.32
CA TRP A 137 -2.84 -5.23 3.49
C TRP A 137 -4.17 -5.98 3.55
N THR A 138 -4.15 -7.28 3.22
CA THR A 138 -5.36 -8.13 3.19
C THR A 138 -6.01 -8.35 4.56
N ARG A 139 -5.27 -8.14 5.65
CA ARG A 139 -5.77 -8.28 7.03
C ARG A 139 -6.29 -6.98 7.62
N LEU A 140 -5.79 -5.83 7.17
CA LEU A 140 -6.00 -4.53 7.80
C LEU A 140 -6.77 -3.55 6.90
N MET A 141 -6.48 -3.49 5.61
CA MET A 141 -7.12 -2.57 4.66
C MET A 141 -8.46 -3.14 4.17
N GLY A 142 -9.56 -2.50 4.54
CA GLY A 142 -10.89 -2.89 4.10
C GLY A 142 -11.21 -2.40 2.69
N ARG A 143 -12.44 -2.58 2.24
CA ARG A 143 -12.82 -2.33 0.84
C ARG A 143 -13.27 -0.91 0.52
N LYS A 144 -13.67 -0.17 1.54
CA LYS A 144 -14.07 1.22 1.38
C LYS A 144 -12.83 2.07 1.50
N VAL A 145 -12.42 2.61 0.37
CA VAL A 145 -11.28 3.53 0.25
C VAL A 145 -11.73 4.90 0.76
N LEU A 146 -10.85 5.56 1.49
CA LEU A 146 -11.04 6.90 2.06
C LEU A 146 -9.97 7.83 1.49
N SER A 147 -10.30 9.12 1.41
CA SER A 147 -9.29 10.15 1.13
C SER A 147 -8.36 10.33 2.33
N ALA A 148 -7.07 10.51 2.08
CA ALA A 148 -6.10 10.90 3.08
C ALA A 148 -5.07 11.86 2.47
N THR A 149 -4.73 12.89 3.21
CA THR A 149 -3.72 13.88 2.79
C THR A 149 -2.76 14.15 3.94
N VAL A 150 -1.52 14.50 3.59
CA VAL A 150 -0.50 14.95 4.54
C VAL A 150 -0.45 16.47 4.50
N ASN A 151 -0.91 17.11 5.57
CA ASN A 151 -0.76 18.54 5.76
C ASN A 151 0.47 18.80 6.63
N GLY A 152 1.51 19.42 6.07
CA GLY A 152 2.71 19.76 6.83
C GLY A 152 3.73 20.59 6.04
N THR A 153 4.32 21.56 6.72
CA THR A 153 5.53 22.29 6.29
C THR A 153 6.76 21.70 6.99
N ARG A 154 7.95 21.92 6.40
CA ARG A 154 9.29 21.45 6.81
C ARG A 154 9.50 21.13 8.31
N TYR A 155 10.35 20.13 8.56
CA TYR A 155 10.91 19.86 9.90
C TYR A 155 11.75 21.03 10.43
N TRP A 156 11.56 21.33 11.72
CA TRP A 156 12.56 21.93 12.59
C TRP A 156 13.72 20.96 12.73
N GLY A 157 14.94 21.32 12.27
CA GLY A 157 16.11 20.51 12.60
C GLY A 157 17.36 20.57 11.72
N GLU A 158 17.38 21.25 10.57
CA GLU A 158 18.59 21.25 9.73
C GLU A 158 19.02 22.67 9.33
N LYS A 159 20.21 23.07 9.80
CA LYS A 159 20.87 24.32 9.41
C LYS A 159 21.22 24.27 7.93
N GLN A 160 20.87 25.37 7.25
CA GLN A 160 21.31 25.86 5.94
C GLN A 160 22.35 25.02 5.16
N GLY A 161 21.86 24.48 4.04
CA GLY A 161 22.63 24.24 2.82
C GLY A 161 21.73 24.55 1.61
N ASN A 162 22.31 24.75 0.41
CA ASN A 162 21.63 25.07 -0.86
C ASN A 162 20.73 23.93 -1.41
N HIS A 163 19.85 23.36 -0.58
CA HIS A 163 18.93 22.30 -0.97
C HIS A 163 17.51 22.86 -0.99
N THR A 164 16.83 22.68 -2.12
CA THR A 164 15.45 23.09 -2.34
C THR A 164 14.54 22.52 -1.23
N PRO A 165 13.52 23.27 -0.76
CA PRO A 165 12.53 22.76 0.17
C PRO A 165 11.86 21.49 -0.34
N GLN A 166 12.23 20.34 0.23
CA GLN A 166 11.48 19.13 0.02
C GLN A 166 10.24 19.18 0.92
N TYR A 167 9.07 19.28 0.29
CA TYR A 167 7.80 19.25 0.99
C TYR A 167 7.62 17.90 1.69
N VAL A 168 7.15 17.91 2.94
CA VAL A 168 6.92 16.68 3.73
C VAL A 168 5.96 15.73 3.01
N GLY A 169 4.97 16.26 2.28
CA GLY A 169 4.04 15.48 1.46
C GLY A 169 4.71 14.67 0.34
N ASN A 170 5.91 15.05 -0.11
CA ASN A 170 6.62 14.26 -1.11
C ASN A 170 7.31 13.03 -0.49
N MET A 171 7.71 13.12 0.78
CA MET A 171 8.46 12.05 1.46
C MET A 171 7.60 11.13 2.32
N LEU A 172 6.44 11.61 2.78
CA LEU A 172 5.47 10.81 3.51
C LEU A 172 4.21 10.62 2.65
N ARG A 173 3.91 9.37 2.33
CA ARG A 173 2.76 8.98 1.51
C ARG A 173 1.79 8.20 2.38
N VAL A 174 0.49 8.46 2.23
CA VAL A 174 -0.55 7.86 3.07
C VAL A 174 -1.75 7.44 2.24
N TYR A 175 -2.35 6.32 2.63
CA TYR A 175 -3.59 5.79 2.05
C TYR A 175 -4.50 5.34 3.18
N ALA A 176 -5.80 5.61 3.09
CA ALA A 176 -6.73 5.28 4.17
C ALA A 176 -7.90 4.45 3.67
N HIS A 177 -8.26 3.42 4.43
CA HIS A 177 -9.41 2.57 4.17
C HIS A 177 -10.21 2.42 5.46
N CYS A 178 -11.49 2.07 5.35
CA CYS A 178 -12.17 1.45 6.48
C CYS A 178 -11.44 0.16 6.88
N THR A 179 -11.37 -0.14 8.17
CA THR A 179 -10.61 -1.30 8.66
C THR A 179 -11.26 -2.61 8.23
N HIS A 180 -10.44 -3.57 7.80
CA HIS A 180 -10.88 -4.88 7.36
C HIS A 180 -11.51 -5.69 8.50
N ARG A 181 -12.53 -6.50 8.18
CA ARG A 181 -13.28 -7.28 9.20
C ARG A 181 -12.42 -8.31 9.93
N TRP A 182 -11.36 -8.81 9.29
CA TRP A 182 -10.42 -9.73 9.92
C TRP A 182 -9.87 -9.15 11.23
N PHE A 183 -9.43 -7.89 11.20
CA PHE A 183 -8.92 -7.22 12.38
C PHE A 183 -10.03 -7.01 13.43
N LEU A 184 -11.19 -6.52 13.01
CA LEU A 184 -12.33 -6.24 13.91
C LEU A 184 -12.87 -7.49 14.61
N ASN A 185 -12.92 -8.63 13.91
CA ASN A 185 -13.36 -9.90 14.48
C ASN A 185 -12.37 -10.40 15.54
N LYS A 186 -11.08 -10.08 15.38
CA LYS A 186 -10.02 -10.51 16.29
C LYS A 186 -9.83 -9.57 17.49
N HIS A 187 -10.07 -8.28 17.32
CA HIS A 187 -9.72 -7.24 18.31
C HIS A 187 -10.93 -6.47 18.86
N GLY A 188 -12.16 -6.93 18.57
CA GLY A 188 -13.40 -6.32 19.03
C GLY A 188 -14.07 -5.47 17.96
N LYS A 189 -15.38 -5.71 17.76
CA LYS A 189 -16.18 -5.13 16.67
C LYS A 189 -16.55 -3.66 16.94
N LYS A 190 -15.60 -2.75 16.74
CA LYS A 190 -15.89 -1.32 16.76
C LYS A 190 -16.23 -0.84 15.34
N ARG A 191 -17.47 -0.40 15.14
CA ARG A 191 -17.92 0.17 13.85
C ARG A 191 -17.27 1.55 13.67
N GLY A 192 -16.91 1.88 12.43
CA GLY A 192 -16.26 3.15 12.13
C GLY A 192 -14.73 3.13 12.22
N ALA A 193 -14.10 1.97 12.35
CA ALA A 193 -12.65 1.83 12.42
C ALA A 193 -11.97 2.20 11.09
N VAL A 194 -10.81 2.85 11.15
CA VAL A 194 -10.01 3.29 9.99
C VAL A 194 -8.62 2.67 10.07
N THR A 195 -8.10 2.24 8.92
CA THR A 195 -6.71 1.81 8.76
C THR A 195 -6.00 2.75 7.79
N ILE A 196 -4.81 3.19 8.16
CA ILE A 196 -3.93 4.01 7.33
C ILE A 196 -2.72 3.17 6.96
N ALA A 197 -2.41 3.06 5.68
CA ALA A 197 -1.10 2.65 5.20
C ALA A 197 -0.21 3.89 5.06
N PHE A 198 1.04 3.81 5.46
CA PHE A 198 2.01 4.89 5.34
C PHE A 198 3.31 4.42 4.72
N ILE A 199 4.03 5.34 4.08
CA ILE A 199 5.35 5.12 3.47
C ILE A 199 6.20 6.35 3.72
N ASN A 200 7.32 6.19 4.42
CA ASN A 200 8.33 7.23 4.61
C ASN A 200 9.54 6.93 3.73
N LEU A 201 9.69 7.74 2.69
CA LEU A 201 10.78 7.68 1.71
C LEU A 201 12.03 8.42 2.17
N SER A 202 11.94 9.22 3.25
CA SER A 202 13.10 9.92 3.77
C SER A 202 14.15 8.94 4.27
N THR A 203 15.39 9.20 3.89
CA THR A 203 16.58 8.44 4.30
C THR A 203 17.11 8.83 5.67
N HIS A 204 16.69 9.98 6.21
CA HIS A 204 17.24 10.53 7.46
C HIS A 204 16.18 11.03 8.44
N THR A 205 14.96 11.28 7.99
CA THR A 205 13.93 11.94 8.79
C THR A 205 12.93 10.95 9.34
N THR A 206 12.83 10.88 10.66
CA THR A 206 11.65 10.31 11.33
C THR A 206 10.50 11.30 11.20
N HIS A 207 9.36 10.83 10.71
CA HIS A 207 8.15 11.61 10.69
C HIS A 207 7.30 11.40 11.95
N TYR A 208 6.94 12.47 12.65
CA TYR A 208 6.05 12.44 13.80
C TYR A 208 4.68 12.94 13.39
N ILE A 209 3.72 12.02 13.25
CA ILE A 209 2.41 12.34 12.67
C ILE A 209 1.32 12.37 13.74
N ARG A 210 0.37 13.27 13.54
CA ARG A 210 -0.94 13.27 14.20
C ARG A 210 -2.00 13.08 13.12
N THR A 211 -2.98 12.23 13.39
CA THR A 211 -4.10 12.05 12.47
C THR A 211 -5.24 12.95 12.88
N GLN A 212 -5.86 13.64 11.92
CA GLN A 212 -7.06 14.43 12.15
C GLN A 212 -8.16 13.93 11.21
N GLY A 213 -9.29 13.49 11.76
CA GLY A 213 -10.47 13.16 10.96
C GLY A 213 -11.28 14.40 10.57
N VAL A 214 -12.29 14.24 9.72
CA VAL A 214 -13.21 15.35 9.31
C VAL A 214 -13.94 15.99 10.47
N SER A 215 -14.22 15.23 11.53
CA SER A 215 -14.79 15.77 12.77
C SER A 215 -13.80 16.59 13.61
N GLY A 216 -12.58 16.81 13.11
CA GLY A 216 -11.50 17.50 13.82
C GLY A 216 -10.86 16.70 14.94
N VAL A 217 -11.33 15.48 15.21
CA VAL A 217 -10.77 14.62 16.27
C VAL A 217 -9.35 14.21 15.91
N ILE A 218 -8.40 14.64 16.73
CA ILE A 218 -7.00 14.24 16.64
C ILE A 218 -6.82 12.89 17.35
N ASN A 219 -6.12 11.95 16.70
CA ASN A 219 -5.79 10.62 17.22
C ASN A 219 -7.00 9.92 17.90
N PRO A 220 -7.97 9.43 17.11
CA PRO A 220 -9.31 9.10 17.59
C PRO A 220 -9.38 7.77 18.38
N GLY A 221 -8.63 7.66 19.48
CA GLY A 221 -8.61 6.48 20.34
C GLY A 221 -7.26 5.77 20.41
N PRO A 222 -7.21 4.62 21.10
CA PRO A 222 -6.05 3.74 21.02
C PRO A 222 -5.82 3.31 19.58
N ARG A 223 -4.56 3.05 19.24
CA ARG A 223 -4.17 2.64 17.90
C ARG A 223 -3.25 1.43 17.93
N ALA A 224 -3.34 0.63 16.88
CA ALA A 224 -2.50 -0.54 16.66
C ALA A 224 -1.54 -0.24 15.50
N GLU A 225 -0.24 -0.22 15.80
CA GLU A 225 0.83 0.13 14.87
C GLU A 225 1.54 -1.13 14.35
N TYR A 226 1.74 -1.17 13.04
CA TYR A 226 2.46 -2.21 12.31
C TYR A 226 3.55 -1.55 11.46
N ILE A 227 4.69 -1.25 12.07
CA ILE A 227 5.81 -0.57 11.42
C ILE A 227 6.73 -1.63 10.82
N LEU A 228 6.93 -1.55 9.51
CA LEU A 228 7.79 -2.42 8.73
C LEU A 228 9.13 -1.73 8.44
N GLN A 229 10.22 -2.41 8.78
CA GLN A 229 11.58 -1.91 8.61
C GLN A 229 12.49 -3.01 8.09
N SER A 230 13.61 -2.61 7.49
CA SER A 230 14.70 -3.54 7.23
C SER A 230 15.38 -3.93 8.53
N PRO A 231 15.86 -5.18 8.67
CA PRO A 231 16.77 -5.54 9.74
C PRO A 231 18.12 -4.86 9.49
N THR A 232 18.51 -3.94 10.37
CA THR A 232 19.78 -3.21 10.32
C THR A 232 20.88 -3.94 11.08
N ARG A 233 21.99 -4.27 10.39
CA ARG A 233 23.30 -4.57 11.02
C ARG A 233 24.21 -3.33 11.00
N GLY A 234 23.66 -2.16 11.37
CA GLY A 234 24.42 -0.90 11.44
C GLY A 234 24.37 0.01 10.21
N ASP A 235 23.71 -0.39 9.10
CA ASP A 235 23.48 0.47 7.92
C ASP A 235 22.07 0.25 7.34
N GLN A 236 21.24 1.30 7.37
CA GLN A 236 19.86 1.28 6.85
C GLN A 236 19.81 1.10 5.33
N HIS A 237 20.80 1.62 4.59
CA HIS A 237 20.88 1.47 3.14
C HIS A 237 21.23 0.04 2.73
N LEU A 238 22.11 -0.64 3.47
CA LEU A 238 22.35 -2.08 3.24
C LEU A 238 21.11 -2.92 3.60
N GLY A 239 20.35 -2.49 4.62
CA GLY A 239 19.10 -3.13 5.02
C GLY A 239 18.03 -3.13 3.93
N LEU A 240 17.99 -2.11 3.06
CA LEU A 240 17.03 -2.00 1.95
C LEU A 240 17.04 -3.23 1.04
N TYR A 241 18.21 -3.81 0.82
CA TYR A 241 18.41 -4.94 -0.08
C TYR A 241 18.28 -6.31 0.62
N SER A 242 17.86 -6.32 1.89
CA SER A 242 17.66 -7.53 2.68
C SER A 242 16.42 -8.31 2.23
N HIS A 243 16.53 -9.65 2.17
CA HIS A 243 15.38 -10.54 2.01
C HIS A 243 14.58 -10.75 3.31
N HIS A 244 15.00 -10.10 4.41
CA HIS A 244 14.32 -10.15 5.69
C HIS A 244 13.59 -8.85 5.98
N LEU A 245 12.51 -8.97 6.74
CA LEU A 245 11.62 -7.87 7.12
C LEU A 245 11.43 -7.90 8.64
N GLN A 246 11.45 -6.75 9.29
CA GLN A 246 11.04 -6.60 10.68
C GLN A 246 9.65 -5.99 10.76
N LEU A 247 8.81 -6.54 11.63
CA LEU A 247 7.57 -5.91 12.09
C LEU A 247 7.77 -5.47 13.54
N ASN A 248 7.67 -4.17 13.80
CA ASN A 248 7.82 -3.59 15.13
C ASN A 248 9.12 -4.05 15.82
N GLY A 249 10.24 -4.02 15.08
CA GLY A 249 11.56 -4.45 15.54
C GLY A 249 11.79 -5.97 15.59
N ARG A 250 10.81 -6.81 15.24
CA ARG A 250 10.93 -8.27 15.25
C ARG A 250 11.00 -8.83 13.83
N THR A 251 12.07 -9.56 13.51
CA THR A 251 12.23 -10.22 12.22
C THR A 251 11.11 -11.25 11.99
N LEU A 252 10.41 -11.14 10.87
CA LEU A 252 9.40 -12.09 10.43
C LEU A 252 10.06 -13.24 9.66
N ARG A 253 9.70 -14.47 10.04
CA ARG A 253 10.13 -15.68 9.35
C ARG A 253 9.07 -16.76 9.52
N VAL A 254 8.88 -17.57 8.48
CA VAL A 254 8.12 -18.82 8.58
C VAL A 254 8.91 -19.81 9.42
N VAL A 255 8.27 -20.39 10.43
CA VAL A 255 8.81 -21.45 11.29
C VAL A 255 7.80 -22.59 11.25
N ASP A 256 8.27 -23.82 11.09
CA ASP A 256 7.43 -25.04 11.02
C ASP A 256 6.28 -24.94 10.00
N ASN A 257 6.56 -24.39 8.81
CA ASN A 257 5.58 -24.16 7.74
C ASN A 257 4.37 -23.30 8.16
N LYS A 258 4.51 -22.48 9.21
CA LYS A 258 3.47 -21.58 9.69
C LYS A 258 3.85 -20.12 9.44
N ILE A 259 2.88 -19.38 8.90
CA ILE A 259 2.97 -17.92 8.78
C ILE A 259 3.14 -17.35 10.19
N PRO A 260 4.14 -16.47 10.44
CA PRO A 260 4.35 -15.89 11.76
C PRO A 260 3.14 -15.09 12.22
N LYS A 261 2.97 -15.01 13.55
CA LYS A 261 2.02 -14.05 14.13
C LYS A 261 2.49 -12.64 13.76
N LEU A 262 1.53 -11.77 13.47
CA LEU A 262 1.77 -10.35 13.17
C LEU A 262 1.11 -9.51 14.28
N PRO A 263 1.74 -9.38 15.47
CA PRO A 263 1.17 -8.58 16.55
C PRO A 263 1.37 -7.08 16.27
N PRO A 264 0.36 -6.23 16.53
CA PRO A 264 0.57 -4.79 16.57
C PRO A 264 1.31 -4.36 17.83
N ASN A 265 1.91 -3.19 17.78
CA ASN A 265 2.20 -2.39 18.97
C ASN A 265 0.97 -1.54 19.30
N TRP A 266 0.39 -1.73 20.48
CA TRP A 266 -0.74 -0.93 20.92
C TRP A 266 -0.28 0.34 21.61
N VAL A 267 -0.77 1.49 21.16
CA VAL A 267 -0.56 2.78 21.79
C VAL A 267 -1.90 3.31 22.28
N PHE A 268 -2.02 3.49 23.60
CA PHE A 268 -3.24 3.95 24.27
C PHE A 268 -3.23 5.46 24.55
N ASP A 269 -2.04 6.05 24.65
CA ASP A 269 -1.88 7.48 24.81
C ASP A 269 -2.26 8.20 23.49
N ARG A 270 -3.34 8.99 23.56
CA ARG A 270 -3.86 9.76 22.42
C ARG A 270 -3.03 11.00 22.11
N THR A 271 -2.20 11.45 23.06
CA THR A 271 -1.33 12.62 22.89
C THR A 271 -0.02 12.27 22.17
N ALA A 272 0.40 11.01 22.27
CA ALA A 272 1.58 10.49 21.61
C ALA A 272 1.47 10.63 20.09
N HIS A 273 2.51 11.18 19.47
CA HIS A 273 2.69 11.14 18.02
C HIS A 273 2.85 9.70 17.57
N ILE A 274 2.47 9.42 16.33
CA ILE A 274 2.91 8.21 15.65
C ILE A 274 4.29 8.51 15.09
N GLU A 275 5.26 7.70 15.47
CA GLU A 275 6.62 7.78 14.93
C GLU A 275 6.71 6.92 13.68
N VAL A 276 7.15 7.52 12.59
CA VAL A 276 7.36 6.86 11.30
C VAL A 276 8.84 6.99 10.95
N PRO A 277 9.67 5.98 11.27
CA PRO A 277 11.11 6.04 11.05
C PRO A 277 11.51 6.27 9.58
N PRO A 278 12.75 6.72 9.31
CA PRO A 278 13.30 6.77 7.95
C PRO A 278 13.22 5.41 7.28
N LEU A 279 13.04 5.39 5.95
CA LEU A 279 12.97 4.18 5.13
C LEU A 279 12.12 3.08 5.77
N SER A 280 10.90 3.46 6.14
CA SER A 280 9.92 2.56 6.71
C SER A 280 8.57 2.72 6.04
N TYR A 281 7.75 1.69 6.14
CA TYR A 281 6.37 1.71 5.70
C TYR A 281 5.54 0.83 6.61
N GLY A 282 4.23 0.82 6.47
CA GLY A 282 3.41 -0.02 7.33
C GLY A 282 1.97 0.43 7.43
N TYR A 283 1.34 0.04 8.54
CA TYR A 283 -0.09 0.21 8.76
C TYR A 283 -0.38 0.68 10.18
N ILE A 284 -1.41 1.51 10.33
CA ILE A 284 -1.91 2.00 11.61
C ILE A 284 -3.41 1.81 11.62
N VAL A 285 -3.91 1.08 12.60
CA VAL A 285 -5.35 0.87 12.78
C VAL A 285 -5.84 1.72 13.93
N PHE A 286 -6.91 2.48 13.69
CA PHE A 286 -7.68 3.22 14.69
C PHE A 286 -9.04 2.53 14.86
N PRO A 287 -9.18 1.58 15.82
CA PRO A 287 -10.42 0.84 16.00
C PRO A 287 -11.58 1.74 16.42
N GLU A 288 -11.28 2.84 17.09
CA GLU A 288 -12.25 3.79 17.65
C GLU A 288 -12.41 5.06 16.84
N ALA A 289 -11.99 5.06 15.57
CA ALA A 289 -12.04 6.24 14.71
C ALA A 289 -13.43 6.85 14.54
N LYS A 290 -14.51 6.06 14.76
CA LYS A 290 -15.91 6.47 14.61
C LYS A 290 -16.18 7.17 13.26
N ASN A 291 -15.48 6.77 12.20
CA ASN A 291 -15.71 7.27 10.86
C ASN A 291 -17.09 6.79 10.36
N THR A 292 -17.95 7.72 9.98
CA THR A 292 -19.35 7.46 9.60
C THR A 292 -19.46 6.58 8.35
N VAL A 293 -18.62 6.80 7.34
CA VAL A 293 -18.55 5.96 6.14
C VAL A 293 -18.22 4.52 6.52
N CYS A 294 -17.34 4.32 7.49
CA CYS A 294 -16.94 3.01 7.99
C CYS A 294 -17.93 2.37 8.98
N MET A 295 -19.03 3.05 9.34
CA MET A 295 -20.13 2.46 10.11
C MET A 295 -21.17 1.78 9.23
N THR A 296 -21.28 2.22 7.98
CA THR A 296 -22.25 1.68 7.01
C THR A 296 -21.93 0.22 6.65
N PRO A 297 -22.93 -0.60 6.27
CA PRO A 297 -22.74 -2.01 5.96
C PRO A 297 -21.62 -2.24 4.95
N PRO A 298 -20.81 -3.31 5.07
CA PRO A 298 -19.62 -3.45 4.26
C PRO A 298 -19.99 -3.88 2.85
N ILE A 299 -19.17 -3.50 1.87
CA ILE A 299 -19.35 -3.91 0.47
C ILE A 299 -19.32 -5.45 0.40
N PRO A 300 -20.37 -6.10 -0.16
CA PRO A 300 -20.44 -7.56 -0.28
C PRO A 300 -19.24 -8.15 -1.00
N ASP A 301 -18.86 -9.37 -0.64
CA ASP A 301 -17.79 -10.10 -1.32
C ASP A 301 -18.13 -10.34 -2.80
N PRO A 302 -17.48 -9.68 -3.79
CA PRO A 302 -17.82 -9.91 -5.19
C PRO A 302 -17.53 -11.36 -5.59
N TRP A 303 -16.65 -12.07 -4.86
CA TRP A 303 -16.39 -13.50 -5.08
C TRP A 303 -17.48 -14.41 -4.53
N LYS A 304 -18.29 -13.92 -3.58
CA LYS A 304 -19.45 -14.66 -3.05
C LYS A 304 -20.78 -14.14 -3.61
N HIS A 305 -20.79 -12.90 -4.10
CA HIS A 305 -21.94 -12.16 -4.59
C HIS A 305 -21.52 -11.28 -5.78
N PRO A 306 -21.27 -11.86 -6.97
CA PRO A 306 -20.77 -11.13 -8.15
C PRO A 306 -21.70 -10.00 -8.61
N GLU A 307 -23.01 -10.20 -8.46
CA GLU A 307 -24.06 -9.25 -8.87
C GLU A 307 -24.04 -7.94 -8.08
N ALA A 308 -23.49 -7.94 -6.85
CA ALA A 308 -23.44 -6.77 -5.98
C ALA A 308 -22.21 -5.86 -6.23
N ALA A 309 -21.25 -6.30 -7.05
CA ALA A 309 -19.96 -5.63 -7.24
C ALA A 309 -20.03 -4.39 -8.16
N ALA A 310 -21.05 -4.31 -9.01
CA ALA A 310 -21.17 -3.29 -10.05
C ALA A 310 -21.70 -1.93 -9.55
N ALA A 311 -22.14 -1.83 -8.29
CA ALA A 311 -22.97 -0.70 -7.84
C ALA A 311 -22.35 0.24 -6.80
N THR A 312 -21.09 0.08 -6.39
CA THR A 312 -20.53 0.91 -5.30
C THR A 312 -19.11 1.41 -5.58
N SER A 313 -18.99 2.42 -6.44
CA SER A 313 -17.81 3.31 -6.50
C SER A 313 -18.24 4.74 -6.19
N SER A 314 -18.51 5.04 -4.92
CA SER A 314 -18.53 6.43 -4.46
C SER A 314 -17.35 6.66 -3.53
N THR A 315 -16.35 7.39 -4.03
CA THR A 315 -15.31 7.98 -3.20
C THR A 315 -15.93 9.09 -2.37
N SER A 316 -16.36 8.77 -1.15
CA SER A 316 -16.73 9.78 -0.16
C SER A 316 -15.45 10.45 0.34
N ARG A 317 -15.33 11.77 0.15
CA ARG A 317 -14.23 12.57 0.66
C ARG A 317 -14.24 12.54 2.20
N LEU A 318 -13.06 12.33 2.78
CA LEU A 318 -12.70 12.93 4.06
C LEU A 318 -12.15 14.33 3.71
#